data_AF-A0A0D9XXL7-F1
#
_entry.id   AF-A0A0D9XXL7-F1
#
_cell.length_a   1.000
_cell.length_b   1.000
_cell.length_c   1.000
_cell.angle_alpha   90.00
_cell.angle_beta   90.00
_cell.angle_gamma   90.00
#
_symmetry.space_group_name_H-M   'P 1'
#
loop_
_entity.id
_entity.type
_entity.pdbx_description
1 polymer ?
#
loop_
_entity_poly.entity_id
_entity_poly.type
_entity_poly.pdbx_seq_one_letter_code
_entity_poly.pdbx_strand_id
1 'polypeptide(L)'
;MPPSLQPAAAAAPAVVLDEAIMITGGKGITTTTLLTLVQDDTSTEKHTMVAEEKLAWLRSELIGKDVEFDTPFGHRRLTYADHTASGRSLRYVEDYLLKEVLPFYGNTHTEDSHVGKKTTRLMNKAARYVKRCMGGGVAGDVALLFCGSGTTATIKRLQEAMGVAAPASASLRARLSAQLRREERWVVFVGPYEHHSNLLSWRRSLADVVEIGVDGDGLVDVAALRRELASPEYADRPMLGSFSACSNVTGIVADTREIARVLHQHGAFACFDFSASGPYVKIDMKSGEIDGYDAVFLSPHKFIGGPGTPGILLMNKSLYRLNSQPPTTCGGGTVSYVNGFNEEDTLYHDDIEEREDAGTPAIVQKIRASLAFWVKEYVGYDTMALHEQVYTEMAMKRLVNNPNVKVLGNTSAKRLPIFSFLIYPPPMVDSIINNGDDRLGNVRRKRHPLHGRFVTILLNDLFGIQARGGCACASPYGNILLGINNDLSLRIRSALVEGYFGLKPGWTRLSFAYYVSKEEFKFILDAIEFIAVYGYRFLSLYKFDWKSSNWTFSKQVAEELSVVTDVLLGEDVPFKAEDKSDNKPEPDHTKFETYLENANRIAHSLPNNNQQAVSIPEGVDPDIIIFHI
;
A
#
# COMPACT_ATOMS: atom_id res chain seq x y z
N MET A 1 0.78 -53.64 5.35
CA MET A 1 0.77 -53.31 6.79
C MET A 1 2.17 -52.91 7.19
N PRO A 2 2.42 -51.94 8.10
CA PRO A 2 1.64 -50.78 8.57
C PRO A 2 2.50 -49.47 8.42
N PRO A 3 2.18 -48.29 9.03
CA PRO A 3 0.91 -47.76 9.50
C PRO A 3 0.49 -46.44 8.79
N SER A 4 -0.82 -46.21 8.87
CA SER A 4 -1.56 -45.00 8.52
C SER A 4 -1.27 -43.81 9.43
N LEU A 5 -1.07 -42.63 8.84
CA LEU A 5 -1.21 -41.33 9.50
C LEU A 5 -2.21 -40.49 8.68
N GLN A 6 -3.45 -40.42 9.16
CA GLN A 6 -4.42 -39.40 8.76
C GLN A 6 -4.04 -38.09 9.44
N PRO A 7 -3.89 -36.96 8.73
CA PRO A 7 -4.09 -35.66 9.35
C PRO A 7 -5.59 -35.44 9.52
N ALA A 8 -6.00 -35.05 10.73
CA ALA A 8 -7.33 -34.55 11.00
C ALA A 8 -7.56 -33.29 10.15
N ALA A 9 -8.19 -33.47 9.00
CA ALA A 9 -8.74 -32.36 8.23
C ALA A 9 -9.90 -31.77 9.04
N ALA A 10 -9.67 -30.62 9.66
CA ALA A 10 -10.77 -29.73 9.99
C ALA A 10 -11.54 -29.49 8.68
N ALA A 11 -12.81 -29.90 8.65
CA ALA A 11 -13.64 -29.79 7.47
C ALA A 11 -13.75 -28.30 7.09
N ALA A 12 -13.02 -27.90 6.04
CA ALA A 12 -13.22 -26.62 5.40
C ALA A 12 -14.67 -26.58 4.85
N PRO A 13 -15.38 -25.45 4.93
CA PRO A 13 -16.70 -25.34 4.33
C PRO A 13 -16.57 -25.58 2.82
N ALA A 14 -17.30 -26.57 2.31
CA ALA A 14 -17.42 -26.81 0.88
C ALA A 14 -17.95 -25.54 0.21
N VAL A 15 -17.15 -24.94 -0.66
CA VAL A 15 -17.56 -23.77 -1.43
C VAL A 15 -18.52 -24.24 -2.52
N VAL A 16 -19.81 -24.24 -2.20
CA VAL A 16 -20.88 -24.11 -3.19
C VAL A 16 -21.12 -22.61 -3.34
N LEU A 17 -20.76 -22.06 -4.51
CA LEU A 17 -20.89 -20.65 -4.84
C LEU A 17 -22.35 -20.20 -5.08
N ASP A 18 -23.34 -20.77 -4.38
CA ASP A 18 -24.76 -20.42 -4.49
C ASP A 18 -25.35 -20.03 -3.13
N GLU A 19 -26.21 -19.01 -3.20
CA GLU A 19 -27.08 -18.40 -2.15
C GLU A 19 -26.41 -17.44 -1.14
N ALA A 20 -26.55 -16.13 -1.42
CA ALA A 20 -26.33 -15.04 -0.46
C ALA A 20 -27.68 -14.43 -0.05
N ILE A 21 -27.97 -14.46 1.25
CA ILE A 21 -29.19 -13.91 1.85
C ILE A 21 -29.01 -12.40 2.10
N MET A 22 -29.99 -11.62 1.65
CA MET A 22 -30.14 -10.17 1.87
C MET A 22 -30.55 -9.87 3.32
N ILE A 23 -29.83 -8.99 4.02
CA ILE A 23 -30.35 -8.31 5.22
C ILE A 23 -29.99 -6.82 5.14
N THR A 24 -31.01 -5.98 5.31
CA THR A 24 -30.99 -4.52 5.17
C THR A 24 -30.96 -3.80 6.53
N GLY A 25 -30.02 -2.86 6.68
CA GLY A 25 -30.19 -1.50 7.24
C GLY A 25 -30.40 -1.25 8.74
N GLY A 26 -29.58 -0.34 9.33
CA GLY A 26 -29.99 0.49 10.48
C GLY A 26 -28.93 1.12 11.40
N LYS A 27 -28.45 2.33 11.04
CA LYS A 27 -27.95 3.51 11.85
C LYS A 27 -27.11 3.37 13.15
N GLY A 28 -26.00 4.15 13.18
CA GLY A 28 -25.50 4.89 14.35
C GLY A 28 -24.07 4.55 14.79
N ILE A 29 -23.09 5.43 14.53
CA ILE A 29 -21.69 5.24 14.97
C ILE A 29 -21.51 5.96 16.32
N THR A 30 -21.37 5.18 17.40
CA THR A 30 -20.80 5.63 18.67
C THR A 30 -19.43 5.00 18.88
N THR A 31 -18.49 5.80 19.39
CA THR A 31 -17.11 5.44 19.69
C THR A 31 -17.06 4.38 20.77
N THR A 32 -17.04 3.11 20.38
CA THR A 32 -16.99 1.98 21.32
C THR A 32 -15.57 1.39 21.33
N THR A 33 -14.81 1.65 22.39
CA THR A 33 -13.51 1.01 22.62
C THR A 33 -13.74 -0.46 23.03
N LEU A 34 -12.88 -1.37 22.61
CA LEU A 34 -12.98 -2.82 22.83
C LEU A 34 -13.06 -3.22 24.33
N LEU A 35 -12.67 -2.32 25.24
CA LEU A 35 -12.78 -2.49 26.69
C LEU A 35 -14.21 -2.33 27.23
N THR A 36 -15.08 -1.58 26.55
CA THR A 36 -16.49 -1.38 26.97
C THR A 36 -17.44 -2.45 26.43
N LEU A 37 -17.03 -3.26 25.46
CA LEU A 37 -17.84 -4.39 24.94
C LEU A 37 -17.71 -5.68 25.76
N VAL A 38 -16.89 -5.68 26.81
CA VAL A 38 -16.68 -6.83 27.71
C VAL A 38 -17.65 -6.81 28.90
N GLN A 39 -18.63 -5.90 28.91
CA GLN A 39 -19.70 -5.89 29.90
C GLN A 39 -21.06 -6.02 29.20
N ASP A 40 -21.68 -7.19 29.39
CA ASP A 40 -23.02 -7.63 28.91
C ASP A 40 -23.21 -7.84 27.39
N ASP A 41 -22.91 -9.05 26.90
CA ASP A 41 -23.89 -9.91 26.18
C ASP A 41 -23.24 -11.19 25.62
N THR A 42 -23.90 -12.34 25.85
CA THR A 42 -23.49 -13.67 25.31
C THR A 42 -23.47 -13.72 23.76
N SER A 43 -24.19 -12.82 23.09
CA SER A 43 -24.19 -12.67 21.63
C SER A 43 -22.88 -12.04 21.13
N THR A 44 -22.36 -11.04 21.84
CA THR A 44 -21.11 -10.33 21.53
C THR A 44 -19.90 -11.27 21.64
N GLU A 45 -19.84 -12.10 22.69
CA GLU A 45 -18.77 -13.09 22.86
C GLU A 45 -18.74 -14.10 21.70
N LYS A 46 -19.91 -14.60 21.28
CA LYS A 46 -20.01 -15.55 20.16
C LYS A 46 -19.58 -14.93 18.84
N HIS A 47 -19.93 -13.66 18.58
CA HIS A 47 -19.47 -12.94 17.39
C HIS A 47 -17.96 -12.72 17.40
N THR A 48 -17.36 -12.38 18.55
CA THR A 48 -15.91 -12.23 18.70
C THR A 48 -15.17 -13.56 18.49
N MET A 49 -15.70 -14.68 18.99
CA MET A 49 -15.11 -16.01 18.77
C MET A 49 -15.08 -16.37 17.28
N VAL A 50 -16.18 -16.19 16.56
CA VAL A 50 -16.26 -16.47 15.12
C VAL A 50 -15.31 -15.57 14.32
N ALA A 51 -15.18 -14.30 14.70
CA ALA A 51 -14.22 -13.38 14.07
C ALA A 51 -12.78 -13.87 14.26
N GLU A 52 -12.40 -14.24 15.48
CA GLU A 52 -11.06 -14.74 15.78
C GLU A 52 -10.75 -16.06 15.08
N GLU A 53 -11.72 -16.98 14.97
CA GLU A 53 -11.57 -18.24 14.21
C GLU A 53 -11.24 -17.97 12.74
N LYS A 54 -11.94 -17.01 12.11
CA LYS A 54 -11.67 -16.62 10.71
C LYS A 54 -10.28 -16.02 10.55
N LEU A 55 -9.84 -15.18 11.48
CA LEU A 55 -8.50 -14.57 11.45
C LEU A 55 -7.41 -15.61 11.73
N ALA A 56 -7.66 -16.56 12.64
CA ALA A 56 -6.76 -17.67 12.92
C ALA A 56 -6.59 -18.58 11.71
N TRP A 57 -7.68 -18.91 11.01
CA TRP A 57 -7.64 -19.61 9.72
C TRP A 57 -6.83 -18.82 8.69
N LEU A 58 -7.09 -17.51 8.54
CA LEU A 58 -6.37 -16.69 7.57
C LEU A 58 -4.85 -16.69 7.84
N ARG A 59 -4.46 -16.59 9.13
CA ARG A 59 -3.05 -16.71 9.55
C ARG A 59 -2.47 -18.10 9.27
N SER A 60 -3.25 -19.18 9.43
CA SER A 60 -2.76 -20.54 9.12
C SER A 60 -2.50 -20.76 7.64
N GLU A 61 -3.25 -20.05 6.78
CA GLU A 61 -3.11 -20.13 5.33
C GLU A 61 -1.96 -19.28 4.76
N LEU A 62 -1.34 -18.40 5.56
CA LEU A 62 -0.22 -17.57 5.11
C LEU A 62 0.97 -18.41 4.66
N ILE A 63 1.32 -18.29 3.38
CA ILE A 63 2.53 -18.92 2.84
C ILE A 63 3.76 -18.19 3.40
N GLY A 64 4.68 -18.96 3.98
CA GLY A 64 5.93 -18.47 4.54
C GLY A 64 5.79 -17.72 5.88
N LYS A 65 4.74 -18.00 6.66
CA LYS A 65 4.54 -17.41 7.99
C LYS A 65 5.65 -17.76 9.01
N ASP A 66 6.23 -18.95 8.89
CA ASP A 66 7.26 -19.46 9.82
C ASP A 66 8.65 -19.48 9.19
N VAL A 67 8.83 -18.81 8.05
CA VAL A 67 10.14 -18.74 7.39
C VAL A 67 11.07 -17.85 8.18
N GLU A 68 12.28 -18.33 8.38
CA GLU A 68 13.39 -17.61 8.99
C GLU A 68 14.47 -17.32 7.95
N PHE A 69 15.28 -16.31 8.21
CA PHE A 69 16.41 -15.94 7.37
C PHE A 69 17.56 -15.38 8.20
N ASP A 70 18.74 -15.38 7.60
CA ASP A 70 19.97 -14.91 8.25
C ASP A 70 20.08 -13.39 8.20
N THR A 71 20.50 -12.83 9.33
CA THR A 71 20.86 -11.43 9.49
C THR A 71 22.25 -11.33 10.10
N PRO A 72 22.87 -10.14 10.09
CA PRO A 72 24.11 -9.90 10.84
C PRO A 72 24.01 -10.21 12.35
N PHE A 73 22.81 -10.36 12.90
CA PHE A 73 22.56 -10.60 14.32
C PHE A 73 21.96 -11.99 14.58
N GLY A 74 22.09 -12.92 13.63
CA GLY A 74 21.61 -14.31 13.71
C GLY A 74 20.28 -14.54 12.98
N HIS A 75 19.68 -15.71 13.20
CA HIS A 75 18.41 -16.08 12.56
C HIS A 75 17.26 -15.20 13.05
N ARG A 76 16.43 -14.75 12.11
CA ARG A 76 15.20 -13.99 12.39
C ARG A 76 14.02 -14.56 11.64
N ARG A 77 12.89 -14.68 12.32
CA ARG A 77 11.60 -14.94 11.67
C ARG A 77 11.19 -13.74 10.82
N LEU A 78 10.74 -14.01 9.60
CA LEU A 78 10.18 -13.00 8.72
C LEU A 78 8.86 -12.49 9.29
N THR A 79 8.90 -11.30 9.89
CA THR A 79 7.72 -10.60 10.43
C THR A 79 7.29 -9.54 9.44
N TYR A 80 6.23 -9.78 8.67
CA TYR A 80 5.86 -8.90 7.55
C TYR A 80 5.01 -7.71 8.02
N ALA A 81 5.46 -6.47 7.74
CA ALA A 81 4.76 -5.25 8.11
C ALA A 81 4.60 -4.25 6.94
N ASP A 82 4.82 -4.67 5.68
CA ASP A 82 4.69 -3.82 4.48
C ASP A 82 3.41 -4.14 3.67
N HIS A 83 2.32 -4.51 4.36
CA HIS A 83 1.02 -4.86 3.76
C HIS A 83 0.42 -3.77 2.85
N THR A 84 0.77 -2.50 3.08
CA THR A 84 0.39 -1.39 2.20
C THR A 84 0.98 -1.50 0.79
N ALA A 85 2.15 -2.14 0.66
CA ALA A 85 2.78 -2.35 -0.64
C ALA A 85 2.20 -3.55 -1.38
N SER A 86 2.01 -4.68 -0.70
CA SER A 86 1.46 -5.91 -1.27
C SER A 86 0.87 -6.80 -0.18
N GLY A 87 -0.17 -7.55 -0.51
CA GLY A 87 -0.66 -8.65 0.30
C GLY A 87 0.30 -9.85 0.22
N ARG A 88 0.16 -10.77 1.17
CA ARG A 88 0.85 -12.07 1.17
C ARG A 88 0.04 -13.11 0.42
N SER A 89 0.68 -14.15 -0.11
CA SER A 89 -0.01 -15.29 -0.74
C SER A 89 -0.64 -16.21 0.30
N LEU A 90 -1.72 -16.89 -0.11
CA LEU A 90 -2.46 -17.84 0.72
C LEU A 90 -2.44 -19.23 0.11
N ARG A 91 -2.17 -20.24 0.94
CA ARG A 91 -2.15 -21.65 0.53
C ARG A 91 -3.50 -22.05 -0.06
N TYR A 92 -4.61 -21.70 0.58
CA TYR A 92 -5.95 -21.91 0.03
C TYR A 92 -6.12 -21.43 -1.43
N VAL A 93 -5.66 -20.21 -1.73
CA VAL A 93 -5.78 -19.63 -3.07
C VAL A 93 -4.92 -20.39 -4.07
N GLU A 94 -3.66 -20.67 -3.72
CA GLU A 94 -2.76 -21.43 -4.60
C GLU A 94 -3.27 -22.86 -4.83
N ASP A 95 -3.72 -23.54 -3.78
CA ASP A 95 -4.28 -24.88 -3.86
C ASP A 95 -5.52 -24.94 -4.74
N TYR A 96 -6.43 -23.97 -4.64
CA TYR A 96 -7.60 -23.89 -5.50
C TYR A 96 -7.19 -23.73 -6.97
N LEU A 97 -6.25 -22.84 -7.26
CA LEU A 97 -5.76 -22.65 -8.63
C LEU A 97 -5.10 -23.93 -9.17
N LEU A 98 -4.27 -24.59 -8.35
CA LEU A 98 -3.56 -25.82 -8.72
C LEU A 98 -4.50 -27.02 -8.93
N LYS A 99 -5.58 -27.13 -8.14
CA LYS A 99 -6.46 -28.32 -8.13
C LYS A 99 -7.70 -28.14 -8.99
N GLU A 100 -8.29 -26.94 -9.03
CA GLU A 100 -9.60 -26.70 -9.65
C GLU A 100 -9.52 -25.94 -10.98
N VAL A 101 -8.46 -25.14 -11.18
CA VAL A 101 -8.33 -24.26 -12.36
C VAL A 101 -7.38 -24.83 -13.39
N LEU A 102 -6.10 -24.97 -13.04
CA LEU A 102 -5.04 -25.33 -13.97
C LEU A 102 -5.23 -26.71 -14.64
N PRO A 103 -5.75 -27.76 -13.96
CA PRO A 103 -5.97 -29.05 -14.60
C PRO A 103 -7.02 -29.02 -15.73
N PHE A 104 -7.91 -28.03 -15.73
CA PHE A 104 -8.98 -27.87 -16.72
C PHE A 104 -8.78 -26.64 -17.60
N TYR A 105 -7.59 -26.04 -17.58
CA TYR A 105 -7.29 -24.82 -18.31
C TYR A 105 -7.42 -25.06 -19.82
N GLY A 106 -8.29 -24.26 -20.46
CA GLY A 106 -8.36 -24.08 -21.90
C GLY A 106 -8.41 -22.59 -22.21
N ASN A 107 -7.87 -22.18 -23.35
CA ASN A 107 -7.99 -20.78 -23.75
C ASN A 107 -9.47 -20.40 -23.90
N THR A 108 -9.80 -19.15 -23.60
CA THR A 108 -11.15 -18.59 -23.78
C THR A 108 -11.38 -18.22 -25.24
N HIS A 109 -12.54 -17.63 -25.57
CA HIS A 109 -13.01 -17.25 -26.92
C HIS A 109 -13.78 -18.32 -27.70
N THR A 110 -13.54 -19.61 -27.45
CA THR A 110 -14.40 -20.70 -27.97
C THR A 110 -14.83 -21.63 -26.85
N GLU A 111 -16.11 -22.02 -26.86
CA GLU A 111 -16.71 -22.88 -25.82
C GLU A 111 -17.07 -24.29 -26.31
N ASP A 112 -16.58 -24.68 -27.48
CA ASP A 112 -16.90 -25.98 -28.10
C ASP A 112 -16.31 -27.17 -27.33
N SER A 113 -15.13 -26.97 -26.72
CA SER A 113 -14.46 -27.99 -25.92
C SER A 113 -14.85 -27.89 -24.44
N HIS A 114 -14.77 -29.02 -23.72
CA HIS A 114 -15.04 -29.07 -22.28
C HIS A 114 -14.21 -28.05 -21.49
N VAL A 115 -12.90 -27.96 -21.80
CA VAL A 115 -11.96 -27.08 -21.09
C VAL A 115 -12.17 -25.60 -21.42
N GLY A 116 -12.46 -25.27 -22.69
CA GLY A 116 -12.80 -23.90 -23.11
C GLY A 116 -14.06 -23.42 -22.40
N LYS A 117 -15.14 -24.21 -22.45
CA LYS A 117 -16.40 -23.94 -21.76
C LYS A 117 -16.25 -23.79 -20.25
N LYS A 118 -15.51 -24.69 -19.60
CA LYS A 118 -15.31 -24.66 -18.15
C LYS A 118 -14.51 -23.42 -17.72
N THR A 119 -13.43 -23.12 -18.44
CA THR A 119 -12.56 -21.98 -18.13
C THR A 119 -13.26 -20.65 -18.36
N THR A 120 -13.95 -20.46 -19.49
CA THR A 120 -14.73 -19.25 -19.78
C THR A 120 -15.81 -19.00 -18.72
N ARG A 121 -16.56 -20.04 -18.32
CA ARG A 121 -17.57 -19.92 -17.26
C ARG A 121 -16.97 -19.52 -15.92
N LEU A 122 -15.84 -20.11 -15.53
CA LEU A 122 -15.17 -19.80 -14.27
C LEU A 122 -14.65 -18.36 -14.27
N MET A 123 -14.02 -17.93 -15.37
CA MET A 123 -13.57 -16.55 -15.56
C MET A 123 -14.73 -15.55 -15.49
N ASN A 124 -15.84 -15.80 -16.19
CA ASN A 124 -17.01 -14.93 -16.18
C ASN A 124 -17.70 -14.91 -14.81
N LYS A 125 -17.67 -16.02 -14.06
CA LYS A 125 -18.14 -16.06 -12.67
C LYS A 125 -17.25 -15.21 -11.76
N ALA A 126 -15.93 -15.31 -11.92
CA ALA A 126 -14.95 -14.51 -11.18
C ALA A 126 -15.13 -13.01 -11.45
N ALA A 127 -15.24 -12.60 -12.71
CA ALA A 127 -15.47 -11.20 -13.09
C ALA A 127 -16.77 -10.64 -12.50
N ARG A 128 -17.90 -11.36 -12.64
CA ARG A 128 -19.18 -10.95 -12.03
C ARG A 128 -19.11 -10.87 -10.52
N TYR A 129 -18.37 -11.76 -9.86
CA TYR A 129 -18.19 -11.73 -8.40
C TYR A 129 -17.46 -10.46 -7.96
N VAL A 130 -16.30 -10.18 -8.56
CA VAL A 130 -15.53 -8.95 -8.32
C VAL A 130 -16.40 -7.71 -8.56
N LYS A 131 -17.11 -7.67 -9.70
CA LYS A 131 -17.99 -6.56 -10.06
C LYS A 131 -19.03 -6.30 -8.96
N ARG A 132 -19.66 -7.34 -8.42
CA ARG A 132 -20.63 -7.22 -7.31
C ARG A 132 -19.98 -6.74 -6.01
N CYS A 133 -18.81 -7.24 -5.65
CA CYS A 133 -18.09 -6.81 -4.44
C CYS A 133 -17.72 -5.30 -4.46
N MET A 134 -17.65 -4.70 -5.65
CA MET A 134 -17.38 -3.27 -5.84
C MET A 134 -18.66 -2.44 -6.02
N GLY A 135 -19.85 -3.05 -5.94
CA GLY A 135 -21.14 -2.38 -6.14
C GLY A 135 -21.60 -2.24 -7.60
N GLY A 136 -20.99 -2.96 -8.54
CA GLY A 136 -21.20 -2.78 -9.99
C GLY A 136 -22.28 -3.66 -10.66
N GLY A 137 -23.30 -4.14 -9.96
CA GLY A 137 -24.15 -5.23 -10.46
C GLY A 137 -25.57 -4.90 -10.93
N VAL A 138 -26.17 -3.77 -10.50
CA VAL A 138 -27.64 -3.64 -10.47
C VAL A 138 -28.23 -2.91 -11.68
N ALA A 139 -27.56 -1.86 -12.18
CA ALA A 139 -28.13 -0.98 -13.22
C ALA A 139 -27.58 -1.20 -14.64
N GLY A 140 -26.54 -2.04 -14.81
CA GLY A 140 -25.94 -2.32 -16.12
C GLY A 140 -25.19 -1.14 -16.76
N ASP A 141 -25.00 -0.06 -16.00
CA ASP A 141 -24.42 1.23 -16.37
C ASP A 141 -22.90 1.30 -16.17
N VAL A 142 -22.29 0.26 -15.60
CA VAL A 142 -20.85 0.18 -15.35
C VAL A 142 -20.20 -0.99 -16.10
N ALA A 143 -18.91 -0.86 -16.42
CA ALA A 143 -18.06 -1.86 -17.04
C ALA A 143 -16.85 -2.16 -16.14
N LEU A 144 -16.53 -3.45 -15.99
CA LEU A 144 -15.37 -3.97 -15.25
C LEU A 144 -14.25 -4.37 -16.21
N LEU A 145 -13.11 -3.70 -16.12
CA LEU A 145 -11.92 -3.98 -16.94
C LEU A 145 -10.76 -4.49 -16.08
N PHE A 146 -9.99 -5.44 -16.62
CA PHE A 146 -8.77 -5.98 -16.01
C PHE A 146 -7.54 -5.47 -16.78
N CYS A 147 -6.87 -4.45 -16.25
CA CYS A 147 -6.04 -3.54 -17.05
C CYS A 147 -4.54 -3.87 -17.06
N GLY A 148 -4.10 -5.11 -16.79
CA GLY A 148 -2.68 -5.45 -16.70
C GLY A 148 -2.09 -5.17 -15.32
N SER A 149 -0.92 -4.54 -15.21
CA SER A 149 -0.17 -4.48 -13.94
C SER A 149 -0.61 -3.34 -13.01
N GLY A 150 -1.51 -3.67 -12.07
CA GLY A 150 -1.92 -2.79 -10.98
C GLY A 150 -2.62 -1.50 -11.42
N THR A 151 -2.74 -0.58 -10.46
CA THR A 151 -3.55 0.64 -10.62
C THR A 151 -2.98 1.60 -11.65
N THR A 152 -1.65 1.62 -11.83
CA THR A 152 -1.01 2.40 -12.89
C THR A 152 -1.60 2.07 -14.26
N ALA A 153 -1.81 0.79 -14.54
CA ALA A 153 -2.35 0.35 -15.81
C ALA A 153 -3.86 0.62 -15.92
N THR A 154 -4.60 0.61 -14.80
CA THR A 154 -6.03 0.98 -14.78
C THR A 154 -6.27 2.46 -15.06
N ILE A 155 -5.46 3.37 -14.49
CA ILE A 155 -5.58 4.81 -14.73
C ILE A 155 -5.20 5.11 -16.19
N LYS A 156 -4.15 4.45 -16.71
CA LYS A 156 -3.79 4.57 -18.12
C LYS A 156 -4.92 4.07 -19.02
N ARG A 157 -5.54 2.93 -18.70
CA ARG A 157 -6.67 2.40 -19.45
C ARG A 157 -7.87 3.35 -19.44
N LEU A 158 -8.16 3.97 -18.29
CA LEU A 158 -9.20 4.99 -18.18
C LEU A 158 -8.91 6.17 -19.12
N GLN A 159 -7.67 6.66 -19.15
CA GLN A 159 -7.28 7.75 -20.07
C GLN A 159 -7.45 7.36 -21.54
N GLU A 160 -7.10 6.12 -21.90
CA GLU A 160 -7.28 5.61 -23.26
C GLU A 160 -8.77 5.51 -23.62
N ALA A 161 -9.58 4.92 -22.74
CA ALA A 161 -11.02 4.77 -22.92
C ALA A 161 -11.76 6.12 -23.02
N MET A 162 -11.25 7.15 -22.35
CA MET A 162 -11.76 8.53 -22.43
C MET A 162 -11.22 9.31 -23.64
N GLY A 163 -10.20 8.81 -24.34
CA GLY A 163 -9.54 9.51 -25.44
C GLY A 163 -8.58 10.64 -25.02
N VAL A 164 -8.15 10.68 -23.76
CA VAL A 164 -7.25 11.72 -23.21
C VAL A 164 -5.81 11.24 -23.01
N ALA A 165 -5.55 9.97 -23.31
CA ALA A 165 -4.20 9.42 -23.31
C ALA A 165 -3.30 10.15 -24.31
N ALA A 166 -2.11 10.58 -23.86
CA ALA A 166 -1.12 11.18 -24.75
C ALA A 166 -0.01 10.18 -25.14
N PRO A 167 0.69 10.44 -26.27
CA PRO A 167 1.96 9.80 -26.57
C PRO A 167 3.00 10.10 -25.48
N ALA A 168 3.91 9.15 -25.24
CA ALA A 168 5.00 9.34 -24.28
C ALA A 168 5.93 10.53 -24.64
N SER A 169 6.12 10.76 -25.95
CA SER A 169 6.93 11.85 -26.48
C SER A 169 6.36 13.22 -26.11
N ALA A 170 7.17 14.02 -25.40
CA ALA A 170 6.77 15.36 -24.96
C ALA A 170 6.46 16.30 -26.13
N SER A 171 7.21 16.20 -27.24
CA SER A 171 7.00 17.04 -28.42
C SER A 171 5.72 16.68 -29.16
N LEU A 172 5.41 15.39 -29.31
CA LEU A 172 4.15 14.94 -29.91
C LEU A 172 2.95 15.32 -29.04
N ARG A 173 3.05 15.13 -27.72
CA ARG A 173 2.00 15.57 -26.78
C ARG A 173 1.74 17.07 -26.90
N ALA A 174 2.78 17.90 -26.94
CA ALA A 174 2.63 19.35 -27.07
C ALA A 174 1.93 19.73 -28.38
N ARG A 175 2.31 19.09 -29.51
CA ARG A 175 1.65 19.31 -30.81
C ARG A 175 0.18 18.93 -30.78
N LEU A 176 -0.18 17.76 -30.24
CA LEU A 176 -1.57 17.32 -30.12
C LEU A 176 -2.38 18.23 -29.20
N SER A 177 -1.83 18.56 -28.03
CA SER A 177 -2.49 19.44 -27.07
C SER A 177 -2.80 20.80 -27.69
N ALA A 178 -1.89 21.35 -28.50
CA ALA A 178 -2.10 22.64 -29.19
C ALA A 178 -3.23 22.62 -30.23
N GLN A 179 -3.61 21.45 -30.77
CA GLN A 179 -4.70 21.31 -31.74
C GLN A 179 -6.07 21.12 -31.08
N LEU A 180 -6.12 20.66 -29.82
CA LEU A 180 -7.38 20.50 -29.11
C LEU A 180 -8.03 21.85 -28.82
N ARG A 181 -9.31 21.97 -29.13
CA ARG A 181 -10.14 23.09 -28.70
C ARG A 181 -10.34 23.05 -27.20
N ARG A 182 -10.73 24.17 -26.61
CA ARG A 182 -10.83 24.32 -25.16
C ARG A 182 -11.86 23.35 -24.56
N GLU A 183 -13.02 23.23 -25.19
CA GLU A 183 -14.12 22.33 -24.86
C GLU A 183 -13.77 20.84 -24.99
N GLU A 184 -12.71 20.50 -25.73
CA GLU A 184 -12.22 19.12 -25.88
C GLU A 184 -11.18 18.75 -24.82
N ARG A 185 -10.60 19.76 -24.15
CA ARG A 185 -9.57 19.54 -23.14
C ARG A 185 -10.20 19.31 -21.78
N TRP A 186 -10.10 18.08 -21.31
CA TRP A 186 -10.49 17.70 -19.95
C TRP A 186 -9.72 18.48 -18.90
N VAL A 187 -10.38 18.76 -17.77
CA VAL A 187 -9.76 19.24 -16.54
C VAL A 187 -9.83 18.14 -15.50
N VAL A 188 -8.67 17.77 -14.96
CA VAL A 188 -8.55 16.71 -13.96
C VAL A 188 -8.07 17.29 -12.64
N PHE A 189 -8.93 17.24 -11.63
CA PHE A 189 -8.60 17.64 -10.26
C PHE A 189 -8.00 16.43 -9.53
N VAL A 190 -6.81 16.59 -8.95
CA VAL A 190 -6.15 15.53 -8.18
C VAL A 190 -5.90 15.97 -6.75
N GLY A 191 -5.91 15.04 -5.81
CA GLY A 191 -5.75 15.32 -4.40
C GLY A 191 -4.29 15.55 -3.95
N PRO A 192 -4.10 15.91 -2.67
CA PRO A 192 -2.77 16.14 -2.12
C PRO A 192 -2.00 14.83 -1.81
N TYR A 193 -2.69 13.69 -1.77
CA TYR A 193 -2.13 12.40 -1.34
C TYR A 193 -1.81 11.45 -2.48
N GLU A 194 -1.89 11.93 -3.72
CA GLU A 194 -1.84 11.02 -4.85
C GLU A 194 -0.51 10.27 -4.94
N HIS A 195 -0.64 8.96 -5.05
CA HIS A 195 0.45 8.12 -5.51
C HIS A 195 0.88 8.57 -6.91
N HIS A 196 2.16 8.39 -7.24
CA HIS A 196 2.71 8.81 -8.55
C HIS A 196 1.91 8.28 -9.75
N SER A 197 1.28 7.11 -9.64
CA SER A 197 0.37 6.58 -10.67
C SER A 197 -0.87 7.43 -10.91
N ASN A 198 -1.40 8.10 -9.87
CA ASN A 198 -2.56 8.98 -9.96
C ASN A 198 -2.21 10.47 -9.98
N LEU A 199 -0.93 10.82 -10.16
CA LEU A 199 -0.48 12.20 -10.38
C LEU A 199 0.27 12.34 -11.71
N LEU A 200 1.37 11.60 -11.86
CA LEU A 200 2.22 11.69 -13.05
C LEU A 200 1.48 11.21 -14.30
N SER A 201 0.60 10.21 -14.17
CA SER A 201 -0.19 9.72 -15.29
C SER A 201 -1.07 10.84 -15.87
N TRP A 202 -1.77 11.60 -15.02
CA TRP A 202 -2.60 12.73 -15.46
C TRP A 202 -1.76 13.90 -15.97
N ARG A 203 -0.67 14.26 -15.28
CA ARG A 203 0.27 15.31 -15.75
C ARG A 203 0.87 15.03 -17.13
N ARG A 204 0.91 13.76 -17.54
CA ARG A 204 1.40 13.31 -18.85
C ARG A 204 0.29 13.02 -19.86
N SER A 205 -0.98 13.22 -19.51
CA SER A 205 -2.12 13.11 -20.41
C SER A 205 -2.32 14.36 -21.27
N LEU A 206 -3.41 14.40 -22.04
CA LEU A 206 -3.89 15.57 -22.78
C LEU A 206 -4.81 16.48 -21.95
N ALA A 207 -5.11 16.11 -20.70
CA ALA A 207 -5.90 16.94 -19.80
C ALA A 207 -5.05 18.04 -19.13
N ASP A 208 -5.71 19.13 -18.75
CA ASP A 208 -5.15 20.09 -17.80
C ASP A 208 -5.33 19.52 -16.38
N VAL A 209 -4.29 19.60 -15.56
CA VAL A 209 -4.30 19.03 -14.21
C VAL A 209 -4.27 20.13 -13.18
N VAL A 210 -5.22 20.08 -12.26
CA VAL A 210 -5.35 21.00 -11.12
C VAL A 210 -5.09 20.22 -9.84
N GLU A 211 -4.07 20.60 -9.09
CA GLU A 211 -3.68 19.93 -7.84
C GLU A 211 -4.33 20.62 -6.65
N ILE A 212 -5.21 19.90 -5.96
CA ILE A 212 -5.85 20.36 -4.73
C ILE A 212 -4.92 20.06 -3.55
N GLY A 213 -4.59 21.10 -2.78
CA GLY A 213 -3.70 21.02 -1.64
C GLY A 213 -4.34 20.38 -0.40
N VAL A 214 -3.60 20.47 0.71
CA VAL A 214 -4.13 20.17 2.03
C VAL A 214 -4.69 21.42 2.71
N ASP A 215 -5.67 21.26 3.59
CA ASP A 215 -6.17 22.31 4.47
C ASP A 215 -5.28 22.53 5.71
N GLY A 216 -5.73 23.37 6.64
CA GLY A 216 -5.02 23.66 7.89
C GLY A 216 -4.82 22.46 8.81
N ASP A 217 -5.65 21.43 8.67
CA ASP A 217 -5.56 20.16 9.40
C ASP A 217 -4.74 19.12 8.64
N GLY A 218 -4.20 19.44 7.46
CA GLY A 218 -3.49 18.49 6.62
C GLY A 218 -4.42 17.50 5.90
N LEU A 219 -5.73 17.76 5.87
CA LEU A 219 -6.78 17.01 5.15
C LEU A 219 -6.94 17.53 3.72
N VAL A 220 -7.71 16.87 2.85
CA VAL A 220 -7.99 17.39 1.49
C VAL A 220 -8.72 18.73 1.60
N ASP A 221 -8.21 19.79 0.96
CA ASP A 221 -8.88 21.10 0.97
C ASP A 221 -10.12 21.09 0.05
N VAL A 222 -11.24 20.61 0.57
CA VAL A 222 -12.53 20.55 -0.13
C VAL A 222 -13.02 21.96 -0.51
N ALA A 223 -12.67 22.99 0.27
CA ALA A 223 -13.02 24.36 -0.05
C ALA A 223 -12.23 24.88 -1.26
N ALA A 224 -10.94 24.55 -1.37
CA ALA A 224 -10.16 24.79 -2.59
C ALA A 224 -10.73 24.04 -3.78
N LEU A 225 -11.07 22.75 -3.64
CA LEU A 225 -11.71 21.98 -4.70
C LEU A 225 -12.98 22.69 -5.21
N ARG A 226 -13.85 23.15 -4.31
CA ARG A 226 -15.07 23.89 -4.68
C ARG A 226 -14.77 25.20 -5.41
N ARG A 227 -13.73 25.94 -5.01
CA ARG A 227 -13.30 27.18 -5.69
C ARG A 227 -12.80 26.89 -7.10
N GLU A 228 -11.94 25.88 -7.26
CA GLU A 228 -11.38 25.50 -8.55
C GLU A 228 -12.45 24.98 -9.51
N LEU A 229 -13.37 24.13 -9.04
CA LEU A 229 -14.52 23.65 -9.83
C LEU A 229 -15.47 24.76 -10.27
N ALA A 230 -15.53 25.88 -9.54
CA ALA A 230 -16.34 27.04 -9.88
C ALA A 230 -15.61 28.06 -10.76
N SER A 231 -14.33 27.81 -11.10
CA SER A 231 -13.53 28.74 -11.86
C SER A 231 -14.09 28.93 -13.28
N PRO A 232 -14.31 30.19 -13.73
CA PRO A 232 -14.64 30.47 -15.14
C PRO A 232 -13.58 29.95 -16.12
N GLU A 233 -12.35 29.71 -15.66
CA GLU A 233 -11.28 29.09 -16.44
C GLU A 233 -11.61 27.65 -16.87
N TYR A 234 -12.55 26.98 -16.21
CA TYR A 234 -12.93 25.60 -16.54
C TYR A 234 -14.36 25.45 -17.04
N ALA A 235 -15.09 26.56 -17.20
CA ALA A 235 -16.44 26.57 -17.74
C ALA A 235 -16.53 25.90 -19.12
N ASP A 236 -17.61 25.14 -19.35
CA ASP A 236 -17.94 24.40 -20.57
C ASP A 236 -16.94 23.30 -20.97
N ARG A 237 -16.03 22.92 -20.07
CA ARG A 237 -15.06 21.83 -20.30
C ARG A 237 -15.50 20.57 -19.55
N PRO A 238 -15.19 19.37 -20.07
CA PRO A 238 -15.42 18.15 -19.32
C PRO A 238 -14.47 18.08 -18.12
N MET A 239 -15.00 17.74 -16.95
CA MET A 239 -14.27 17.76 -15.68
C MET A 239 -14.31 16.40 -15.00
N LEU A 240 -13.22 16.05 -14.31
CA LEU A 240 -13.11 14.82 -13.53
C LEU A 240 -12.25 15.07 -12.29
N GLY A 241 -12.66 14.53 -11.14
CA GLY A 241 -11.81 14.41 -9.97
C GLY A 241 -11.21 13.00 -9.89
N SER A 242 -9.90 12.90 -9.62
CA SER A 242 -9.19 11.63 -9.42
C SER A 242 -8.44 11.66 -8.10
N PHE A 243 -9.05 11.11 -7.05
CA PHE A 243 -8.56 11.25 -5.67
C PHE A 243 -8.24 9.90 -5.03
N SER A 244 -7.20 9.86 -4.21
CA SER A 244 -6.92 8.69 -3.38
C SER A 244 -7.94 8.55 -2.25
N ALA A 245 -8.60 7.41 -2.14
CA ALA A 245 -9.55 7.12 -1.06
C ALA A 245 -8.84 7.00 0.31
N CYS A 246 -7.56 6.62 0.30
CA CYS A 246 -6.71 6.56 1.48
C CYS A 246 -5.25 6.82 1.08
N SER A 247 -4.54 7.60 1.89
CA SER A 247 -3.12 7.86 1.70
C SER A 247 -2.29 6.60 1.92
N ASN A 248 -1.54 6.17 0.92
CA ASN A 248 -0.56 5.08 1.05
C ASN A 248 0.66 5.44 1.94
N VAL A 249 0.76 6.72 2.34
CA VAL A 249 1.81 7.24 3.23
C VAL A 249 1.31 7.24 4.67
N THR A 250 0.21 7.96 4.92
CA THR A 250 -0.24 8.28 6.29
C THR A 250 -1.40 7.43 6.79
N GLY A 251 -2.01 6.65 5.91
CA GLY A 251 -3.23 5.90 6.21
C GLY A 251 -4.48 6.77 6.32
N ILE A 252 -4.37 8.09 6.26
CA ILE A 252 -5.51 9.01 6.36
C ILE A 252 -6.53 8.68 5.27
N VAL A 253 -7.77 8.47 5.70
CA VAL A 253 -8.91 8.17 4.83
C VAL A 253 -9.57 9.47 4.40
N ALA A 254 -9.79 9.66 3.10
CA ALA A 254 -10.53 10.80 2.58
C ALA A 254 -12.05 10.56 2.72
N ASP A 255 -12.84 11.62 2.93
CA ASP A 255 -14.29 11.52 2.77
C ASP A 255 -14.63 11.50 1.26
N THR A 256 -14.51 10.30 0.69
CA THR A 256 -14.76 10.07 -0.75
C THR A 256 -16.19 10.41 -1.15
N ARG A 257 -17.15 10.28 -0.23
CA ARG A 257 -18.56 10.59 -0.49
C ARG A 257 -18.79 12.09 -0.52
N GLU A 258 -18.15 12.85 0.37
CA GLU A 258 -18.15 14.31 0.29
C GLU A 258 -17.50 14.82 -0.99
N ILE A 259 -16.31 14.32 -1.33
CA ILE A 259 -15.59 14.72 -2.54
C ILE A 259 -16.45 14.42 -3.78
N ALA A 260 -17.08 13.25 -3.86
CA ALA A 260 -18.01 12.90 -4.94
C ALA A 260 -19.18 13.88 -5.04
N ARG A 261 -19.83 14.21 -3.92
CA ARG A 261 -20.93 15.20 -3.90
C ARG A 261 -20.48 16.55 -4.44
N VAL A 262 -19.30 17.01 -4.05
CA VAL A 262 -18.75 18.30 -4.51
C VAL A 262 -18.45 18.25 -6.01
N LEU A 263 -17.85 17.18 -6.52
CA LEU A 263 -17.58 17.03 -7.95
C LEU A 263 -18.86 17.03 -8.78
N HIS A 264 -19.84 16.19 -8.41
CA HIS A 264 -21.09 16.06 -9.14
C HIS A 264 -21.95 17.34 -9.09
N GLN A 265 -21.94 18.09 -7.99
CA GLN A 265 -22.60 19.40 -7.89
C GLN A 265 -22.11 20.39 -8.96
N HIS A 266 -20.90 20.22 -9.47
CA HIS A 266 -20.28 21.03 -10.51
C HIS A 266 -20.21 20.32 -11.87
N GLY A 267 -20.91 19.18 -12.03
CA GLY A 267 -20.93 18.42 -13.29
C GLY A 267 -19.65 17.66 -13.61
N ALA A 268 -18.74 17.50 -12.64
CA ALA A 268 -17.51 16.72 -12.80
C ALA A 268 -17.72 15.25 -12.41
N PHE A 269 -17.03 14.33 -13.08
CA PHE A 269 -17.01 12.92 -12.70
C PHE A 269 -16.18 12.66 -11.42
N ALA A 270 -16.57 11.69 -10.61
CA ALA A 270 -15.89 11.32 -9.37
C ALA A 270 -15.15 9.98 -9.48
N CYS A 271 -13.82 10.03 -9.57
CA CYS A 271 -12.97 8.85 -9.69
C CYS A 271 -12.06 8.67 -8.47
N PHE A 272 -11.91 7.44 -7.99
CA PHE A 272 -11.17 7.16 -6.76
C PHE A 272 -10.15 6.03 -6.86
N ASP A 273 -8.95 6.29 -6.33
CA ASP A 273 -7.92 5.28 -6.08
C ASP A 273 -8.18 4.55 -4.76
N PHE A 274 -8.62 3.29 -4.86
CA PHE A 274 -8.81 2.40 -3.72
C PHE A 274 -7.60 1.47 -3.50
N SER A 275 -6.44 1.75 -4.08
CA SER A 275 -5.27 0.85 -3.94
C SER A 275 -4.81 0.67 -2.49
N ALA A 276 -4.84 1.72 -1.67
CA ALA A 276 -4.38 1.63 -0.29
C ALA A 276 -5.46 1.09 0.66
N SER A 277 -6.74 1.35 0.39
CA SER A 277 -7.86 1.01 1.27
C SER A 277 -8.68 -0.19 0.83
N GLY A 278 -8.68 -0.52 -0.46
CA GLY A 278 -9.49 -1.58 -1.07
C GLY A 278 -9.38 -2.95 -0.41
N PRO A 279 -8.21 -3.39 0.11
CA PRO A 279 -8.12 -4.64 0.86
C PRO A 279 -8.94 -4.68 2.15
N TYR A 280 -9.34 -3.52 2.68
CA TYR A 280 -9.81 -3.35 4.05
C TYR A 280 -11.24 -2.78 4.13
N VAL A 281 -11.59 -1.84 3.24
CA VAL A 281 -12.85 -1.10 3.31
C VAL A 281 -13.89 -1.62 2.30
N LYS A 282 -15.17 -1.43 2.59
CA LYS A 282 -16.23 -1.68 1.61
C LYS A 282 -16.12 -0.71 0.44
N ILE A 283 -16.14 -1.24 -0.78
CA ILE A 283 -16.20 -0.46 -2.01
C ILE A 283 -17.63 -0.56 -2.53
N ASP A 284 -18.25 0.58 -2.78
CA ASP A 284 -19.63 0.63 -3.24
C ASP A 284 -19.78 1.74 -4.28
N MET A 285 -19.83 1.36 -5.55
CA MET A 285 -19.80 2.28 -6.68
C MET A 285 -20.94 3.30 -6.64
N LYS A 286 -22.18 2.88 -6.36
CA LYS A 286 -23.37 3.76 -6.38
C LYS A 286 -23.44 4.67 -7.62
N SER A 287 -23.09 4.12 -8.78
CA SER A 287 -23.01 4.88 -10.04
C SER A 287 -24.31 5.64 -10.31
N GLY A 288 -24.21 6.93 -10.67
CA GLY A 288 -25.34 7.83 -10.90
C GLY A 288 -25.95 8.47 -9.64
N GLU A 289 -25.55 8.07 -8.43
CA GLU A 289 -25.92 8.77 -7.20
C GLU A 289 -25.04 10.02 -6.96
N ILE A 290 -25.56 11.01 -6.24
CA ILE A 290 -24.82 12.27 -5.97
C ILE A 290 -23.54 12.04 -5.15
N ASP A 291 -23.50 11.03 -4.29
CA ASP A 291 -22.32 10.58 -3.54
C ASP A 291 -21.69 9.31 -4.15
N GLY A 292 -22.10 8.97 -5.37
CA GLY A 292 -21.60 7.84 -6.16
C GLY A 292 -20.20 8.05 -6.71
N TYR A 293 -19.64 7.00 -7.28
CA TYR A 293 -18.38 7.03 -7.99
C TYR A 293 -18.63 6.73 -9.47
N ASP A 294 -17.87 7.36 -10.34
CA ASP A 294 -17.87 7.11 -11.78
C ASP A 294 -16.70 6.25 -12.23
N ALA A 295 -15.61 6.22 -11.46
CA ALA A 295 -14.60 5.18 -11.61
C ALA A 295 -13.98 4.79 -10.27
N VAL A 296 -13.77 3.49 -10.08
CA VAL A 296 -12.95 2.95 -9.01
C VAL A 296 -11.83 2.15 -9.63
N PHE A 297 -10.61 2.47 -9.24
CA PHE A 297 -9.44 1.70 -9.62
C PHE A 297 -8.67 1.19 -8.41
N LEU A 298 -8.18 -0.05 -8.50
CA LEU A 298 -7.46 -0.70 -7.42
C LEU A 298 -6.50 -1.79 -7.91
N SER A 299 -5.63 -2.20 -6.99
CA SER A 299 -4.62 -3.24 -7.19
C SER A 299 -4.90 -4.44 -6.29
N PRO A 300 -5.46 -5.54 -6.80
CA PRO A 300 -5.74 -6.71 -5.98
C PRO A 300 -4.48 -7.40 -5.45
N HIS A 301 -3.28 -7.16 -5.99
CA HIS A 301 -2.04 -7.65 -5.38
C HIS A 301 -1.80 -7.14 -3.96
N LYS A 302 -2.48 -6.06 -3.56
CA LYS A 302 -2.47 -5.53 -2.19
C LYS A 302 -3.43 -6.27 -1.24
N PHE A 303 -4.32 -7.10 -1.79
CA PHE A 303 -5.20 -7.96 -1.03
C PHE A 303 -4.43 -9.21 -0.63
N ILE A 304 -4.72 -9.75 0.55
CA ILE A 304 -4.21 -11.06 0.95
C ILE A 304 -4.72 -12.14 -0.03
N GLY A 305 -3.83 -13.02 -0.49
CA GLY A 305 -4.07 -13.97 -1.58
C GLY A 305 -4.03 -13.35 -2.99
N GLY A 306 -3.84 -12.05 -3.10
CA GLY A 306 -3.87 -11.32 -4.37
C GLY A 306 -2.58 -11.20 -5.19
N PRO A 307 -1.35 -11.51 -4.73
CA PRO A 307 -0.16 -11.44 -5.59
C PRO A 307 -0.33 -12.20 -6.91
N GLY A 308 0.03 -11.57 -8.04
CA GLY A 308 -0.15 -12.12 -9.39
C GLY A 308 -1.47 -11.77 -10.09
N THR A 309 -2.27 -10.87 -9.51
CA THR A 309 -3.55 -10.40 -10.08
C THR A 309 -3.38 -9.17 -10.98
N PRO A 310 -4.35 -8.88 -11.88
CA PRO A 310 -4.34 -7.68 -12.71
C PRO A 310 -4.88 -6.48 -11.91
N GLY A 311 -4.54 -5.27 -12.31
CA GLY A 311 -5.25 -4.07 -11.89
C GLY A 311 -6.71 -4.10 -12.35
N ILE A 312 -7.60 -3.52 -11.56
CA ILE A 312 -9.04 -3.53 -11.82
C ILE A 312 -9.55 -2.10 -11.94
N LEU A 313 -10.29 -1.84 -13.02
CA LEU A 313 -11.05 -0.61 -13.26
C LEU A 313 -12.53 -0.96 -13.33
N LEU A 314 -13.33 -0.44 -12.40
CA LEU A 314 -14.78 -0.39 -12.55
C LEU A 314 -15.16 1.04 -12.94
N MET A 315 -15.75 1.23 -14.11
CA MET A 315 -16.08 2.56 -14.62
C MET A 315 -17.53 2.64 -15.06
N ASN A 316 -18.15 3.80 -14.85
CA ASN A 316 -19.39 4.18 -15.49
C ASN A 316 -19.17 4.22 -17.00
N LYS A 317 -20.08 3.61 -17.76
CA LYS A 317 -20.04 3.55 -19.23
C LYS A 317 -20.06 4.93 -19.86
N SER A 318 -20.56 5.95 -19.16
CA SER A 318 -20.49 7.35 -19.59
C SER A 318 -19.04 7.89 -19.69
N LEU A 319 -18.07 7.31 -18.98
CA LEU A 319 -16.65 7.66 -19.17
C LEU A 319 -16.02 6.98 -20.40
N TYR A 320 -16.66 5.95 -20.96
CA TYR A 320 -16.19 5.30 -22.18
C TYR A 320 -16.56 6.13 -23.40
N ARG A 321 -15.57 6.55 -24.19
CA ARG A 321 -15.74 7.45 -25.35
C ARG A 321 -15.40 6.78 -26.68
N LEU A 322 -15.08 5.49 -26.67
CA LEU A 322 -14.66 4.72 -27.85
C LEU A 322 -15.75 3.82 -28.45
N ASN A 323 -17.03 3.98 -28.07
CA ASN A 323 -18.10 3.04 -28.46
C ASN A 323 -18.16 2.75 -29.98
N SER A 324 -17.84 3.73 -30.83
CA SER A 324 -17.82 3.62 -32.30
C SER A 324 -16.41 3.77 -32.90
N GLN A 325 -15.38 3.55 -32.09
CA GLN A 325 -13.97 3.64 -32.49
C GLN A 325 -13.27 2.32 -32.14
N PRO A 326 -12.02 2.10 -32.60
CA PRO A 326 -11.23 1.00 -32.10
C PRO A 326 -11.11 1.03 -30.55
N PRO A 327 -11.13 -0.12 -29.86
CA PRO A 327 -10.92 -0.19 -28.42
C PRO A 327 -9.50 0.28 -28.05
N THR A 328 -9.23 0.44 -26.76
CA THR A 328 -7.91 0.93 -26.31
C THR A 328 -6.74 0.05 -26.75
N THR A 329 -7.00 -1.25 -26.91
CA THR A 329 -6.05 -2.24 -27.43
C THR A 329 -6.75 -3.09 -28.48
N CYS A 330 -6.34 -2.99 -29.73
CA CYS A 330 -6.86 -3.84 -30.80
C CYS A 330 -6.14 -5.20 -30.82
N GLY A 331 -6.89 -6.28 -30.96
CA GLY A 331 -6.35 -7.63 -31.07
C GLY A 331 -7.43 -8.70 -31.24
N GLY A 332 -7.01 -9.96 -31.37
CA GLY A 332 -7.95 -11.09 -31.39
C GLY A 332 -8.84 -11.10 -30.14
N GLY A 333 -10.09 -11.55 -30.28
CA GLY A 333 -11.06 -11.56 -29.17
C GLY A 333 -11.78 -10.22 -28.92
N THR A 334 -11.41 -9.14 -29.62
CA THR A 334 -12.10 -7.82 -29.53
C THR A 334 -13.08 -7.55 -30.67
N VAL A 335 -13.09 -8.43 -31.68
CA VAL A 335 -13.71 -8.24 -32.98
C VAL A 335 -14.72 -9.33 -33.26
N SER A 336 -15.85 -8.94 -33.84
CA SER A 336 -16.82 -9.85 -34.45
C SER A 336 -16.42 -10.19 -35.89
N TYR A 337 -15.77 -9.27 -36.60
CA TYR A 337 -15.32 -9.45 -37.98
C TYR A 337 -14.14 -8.53 -38.31
N VAL A 338 -13.20 -9.02 -39.13
CA VAL A 338 -12.07 -8.25 -39.66
C VAL A 338 -12.00 -8.48 -41.16
N ASN A 339 -12.01 -7.40 -41.94
CA ASN A 339 -11.78 -7.46 -43.37
C ASN A 339 -10.27 -7.41 -43.69
N GLY A 340 -9.82 -8.14 -44.71
CA GLY A 340 -8.45 -8.09 -45.21
C GLY A 340 -8.16 -6.94 -46.19
N PHE A 341 -9.18 -6.17 -46.60
CA PHE A 341 -9.04 -5.14 -47.64
C PHE A 341 -9.13 -3.69 -47.14
N ASN A 342 -10.02 -3.41 -46.18
CA ASN A 342 -10.20 -2.08 -45.59
C ASN A 342 -10.37 -2.19 -44.08
N GLU A 343 -9.66 -1.36 -43.33
CA GLU A 343 -9.77 -1.31 -41.87
C GLU A 343 -11.14 -0.81 -41.38
N GLU A 344 -11.80 0.05 -42.17
CA GLU A 344 -13.11 0.62 -41.84
C GLU A 344 -14.23 -0.43 -41.74
N ASP A 345 -14.05 -1.60 -42.38
CA ASP A 345 -15.00 -2.71 -42.32
C ASP A 345 -14.83 -3.60 -41.07
N THR A 346 -13.89 -3.26 -40.18
CA THR A 346 -13.66 -4.00 -38.94
C THR A 346 -14.81 -3.78 -37.96
N LEU A 347 -15.46 -4.86 -37.55
CA LEU A 347 -16.56 -4.83 -36.57
C LEU A 347 -16.02 -5.27 -35.21
N TYR A 348 -15.98 -4.32 -34.27
CA TYR A 348 -15.63 -4.59 -32.86
C TYR A 348 -16.87 -5.05 -32.07
N HIS A 349 -16.66 -5.71 -30.93
CA HIS A 349 -17.75 -6.03 -30.01
C HIS A 349 -18.38 -4.77 -29.42
N ASP A 350 -19.72 -4.79 -29.27
CA ASP A 350 -20.48 -3.69 -28.66
C ASP A 350 -20.31 -3.66 -27.13
N ASP A 351 -20.14 -4.82 -26.49
CA ASP A 351 -19.93 -4.89 -25.05
C ASP A 351 -18.54 -4.35 -24.66
N ILE A 352 -18.53 -3.42 -23.70
CA ILE A 352 -17.31 -2.73 -23.26
C ILE A 352 -16.33 -3.68 -22.57
N GLU A 353 -16.81 -4.68 -21.84
CA GLU A 353 -15.92 -5.60 -21.13
C GLU A 353 -15.26 -6.56 -22.12
N GLU A 354 -16.01 -7.09 -23.10
CA GLU A 354 -15.48 -7.98 -24.14
C GLU A 354 -14.47 -7.27 -25.05
N ARG A 355 -14.79 -6.05 -25.54
CA ARG A 355 -13.92 -5.31 -26.47
C ARG A 355 -12.60 -4.84 -25.85
N GLU A 356 -12.55 -4.70 -24.53
CA GLU A 356 -11.36 -4.22 -23.80
C GLU A 356 -10.48 -5.37 -23.25
N ASP A 357 -10.91 -6.62 -23.49
CA ASP A 357 -10.25 -7.86 -23.06
C ASP A 357 -9.44 -8.49 -24.20
N ALA A 358 -8.62 -7.66 -24.86
CA ALA A 358 -7.90 -8.01 -26.07
C ALA A 358 -6.89 -9.15 -25.90
N GLY A 359 -6.80 -10.00 -26.92
CA GLY A 359 -5.90 -11.16 -26.97
C GLY A 359 -6.39 -12.30 -26.07
N THR A 360 -5.47 -13.10 -25.56
CA THR A 360 -5.83 -14.05 -24.48
C THR A 360 -5.93 -13.26 -23.18
N PRO A 361 -7.10 -13.23 -22.53
CA PRO A 361 -7.29 -12.44 -21.33
C PRO A 361 -6.49 -13.02 -20.17
N ALA A 362 -6.39 -12.26 -19.08
CA ALA A 362 -5.67 -12.67 -17.87
C ALA A 362 -6.49 -13.69 -17.05
N ILE A 363 -6.86 -14.83 -17.64
CA ILE A 363 -7.84 -15.82 -17.14
C ILE A 363 -7.55 -16.22 -15.69
N VAL A 364 -6.37 -16.79 -15.43
CA VAL A 364 -5.99 -17.27 -14.10
C VAL A 364 -5.89 -16.10 -13.12
N GLN A 365 -5.42 -14.95 -13.59
CA GLN A 365 -5.28 -13.75 -12.79
C GLN A 365 -6.65 -13.17 -12.39
N LYS A 366 -7.67 -13.21 -13.27
CA LYS A 366 -9.06 -12.83 -12.96
C LYS A 366 -9.66 -13.73 -11.89
N ILE A 367 -9.45 -15.05 -12.02
CA ILE A 367 -9.92 -16.02 -11.03
C ILE A 367 -9.24 -15.77 -9.68
N ARG A 368 -7.92 -15.60 -9.67
CA ARG A 368 -7.16 -15.25 -8.46
C ARG A 368 -7.67 -13.95 -7.81
N ALA A 369 -7.97 -12.93 -8.61
CA ALA A 369 -8.51 -11.68 -8.10
C ALA A 369 -9.86 -11.92 -7.39
N SER A 370 -10.75 -12.72 -7.98
CA SER A 370 -12.01 -13.07 -7.33
C SER A 370 -11.82 -13.82 -6.01
N LEU A 371 -10.82 -14.69 -5.89
CA LEU A 371 -10.50 -15.39 -4.65
C LEU A 371 -9.97 -14.42 -3.58
N ALA A 372 -9.14 -13.44 -3.95
CA ALA A 372 -8.67 -12.41 -3.03
C ALA A 372 -9.82 -11.53 -2.51
N PHE A 373 -10.79 -11.18 -3.37
CA PHE A 373 -12.03 -10.54 -2.95
C PHE A 373 -12.86 -11.45 -2.05
N TRP A 374 -12.93 -12.75 -2.35
CA TRP A 374 -13.68 -13.71 -1.54
C TRP A 374 -13.13 -13.83 -0.13
N VAL A 375 -11.80 -13.86 0.05
CA VAL A 375 -11.17 -13.87 1.38
C VAL A 375 -11.60 -12.65 2.18
N LYS A 376 -11.60 -11.47 1.55
CA LYS A 376 -12.05 -10.22 2.18
C LYS A 376 -13.52 -10.27 2.59
N GLU A 377 -14.41 -10.74 1.72
CA GLU A 377 -15.85 -10.91 2.05
C GLU A 377 -16.05 -11.96 3.16
N TYR A 378 -15.28 -13.04 3.16
CA TYR A 378 -15.35 -14.10 4.15
C TYR A 378 -15.01 -13.60 5.56
N VAL A 379 -13.95 -12.80 5.70
CA VAL A 379 -13.57 -12.17 6.98
C VAL A 379 -14.65 -11.19 7.43
N GLY A 380 -15.14 -10.36 6.51
CA GLY A 380 -16.21 -9.39 6.74
C GLY A 380 -15.71 -8.02 7.19
N TYR A 381 -16.44 -6.98 6.78
CA TYR A 381 -16.06 -5.58 6.93
C TYR A 381 -15.98 -5.11 8.38
N ASP A 382 -16.94 -5.52 9.22
CA ASP A 382 -17.01 -5.09 10.62
C ASP A 382 -15.83 -5.65 11.43
N THR A 383 -15.49 -6.91 11.20
CA THR A 383 -14.31 -7.55 11.80
C THR A 383 -13.04 -6.81 11.43
N MET A 384 -12.82 -6.52 10.13
CA MET A 384 -11.64 -5.79 9.67
C MET A 384 -11.59 -4.39 10.29
N ALA A 385 -12.69 -3.64 10.21
CA ALA A 385 -12.77 -2.27 10.72
C ALA A 385 -12.48 -2.20 12.23
N LEU A 386 -13.03 -3.12 13.03
CA LEU A 386 -12.81 -3.18 14.47
C LEU A 386 -11.34 -3.45 14.80
N HIS A 387 -10.74 -4.49 14.19
CA HIS A 387 -9.33 -4.84 14.43
C HIS A 387 -8.37 -3.72 14.02
N GLU A 388 -8.60 -3.12 12.85
CA GLU A 388 -7.78 -2.01 12.36
C GLU A 388 -7.90 -0.76 13.24
N GLN A 389 -9.11 -0.45 13.73
CA GLN A 389 -9.31 0.66 14.65
C GLN A 389 -8.54 0.44 15.96
N VAL A 390 -8.63 -0.76 16.55
CA VAL A 390 -7.94 -1.11 17.79
C VAL A 390 -6.43 -0.98 17.65
N TYR A 391 -5.86 -1.58 16.60
CA TYR A 391 -4.43 -1.48 16.31
C TYR A 391 -4.00 -0.04 16.02
N THR A 392 -4.86 0.74 15.34
CA THR A 392 -4.60 2.16 15.10
C THR A 392 -4.53 2.94 16.41
N GLU A 393 -5.52 2.81 17.28
CA GLU A 393 -5.58 3.51 18.57
C GLU A 393 -4.41 3.14 19.48
N MET A 394 -4.08 1.84 19.58
CA MET A 394 -2.97 1.35 20.39
C MET A 394 -1.62 1.84 19.86
N ALA A 395 -1.39 1.76 18.56
CA ALA A 395 -0.14 2.23 17.93
C ALA A 395 0.00 3.74 18.07
N MET A 396 -1.06 4.51 17.81
CA MET A 396 -1.05 5.97 17.98
C MET A 396 -0.74 6.38 19.41
N LYS A 397 -1.36 5.73 20.40
CA LYS A 397 -1.11 6.00 21.82
C LYS A 397 0.36 5.78 22.19
N ARG A 398 1.03 4.77 21.63
CA ARG A 398 2.45 4.51 21.91
C ARG A 398 3.37 5.45 21.14
N LEU A 399 3.18 5.55 19.82
CA LEU A 399 4.09 6.28 18.93
C LEU A 399 4.02 7.80 19.10
N VAL A 400 2.83 8.38 19.32
CA VAL A 400 2.68 9.84 19.49
C VAL A 400 3.24 10.31 20.83
N ASN A 401 3.17 9.48 21.87
CA ASN A 401 3.70 9.81 23.19
C ASN A 401 5.22 9.59 23.30
N ASN A 402 5.85 8.98 22.30
CA ASN A 402 7.30 8.77 22.29
C ASN A 402 8.02 10.06 21.80
N PRO A 403 8.87 10.71 22.62
CA PRO A 403 9.54 11.97 22.27
C PRO A 403 10.61 11.83 21.17
N ASN A 404 10.89 10.61 20.72
CA ASN A 404 11.87 10.29 19.70
C ASN A 404 11.21 9.80 18.41
N VAL A 405 9.88 9.71 18.36
CA VAL A 405 9.13 9.33 17.17
C VAL A 405 8.25 10.49 16.72
N LYS A 406 8.26 10.80 15.43
CA LYS A 406 7.29 11.70 14.80
C LYS A 406 6.48 10.91 13.78
N VAL A 407 5.22 10.65 14.09
CA VAL A 407 4.26 10.13 13.11
C VAL A 407 3.95 11.23 12.09
N LEU A 408 4.01 10.91 10.81
CA LEU A 408 3.71 11.84 9.72
C LEU A 408 2.19 11.93 9.46
N GLY A 409 1.73 13.12 9.08
CA GLY A 409 0.33 13.43 8.81
C GLY A 409 -0.45 13.84 10.07
N ASN A 410 -1.74 14.13 9.89
CA ASN A 410 -2.63 14.49 10.99
C ASN A 410 -2.84 13.30 11.95
N THR A 411 -2.43 13.44 13.21
CA THR A 411 -2.48 12.40 14.25
C THR A 411 -3.86 12.19 14.88
N SER A 412 -4.84 13.02 14.57
CA SER A 412 -6.22 12.89 15.06
C SER A 412 -7.20 12.43 13.99
N ALA A 413 -6.80 12.49 12.71
CA ALA A 413 -7.62 12.08 11.58
C ALA A 413 -7.84 10.56 11.55
N LYS A 414 -9.04 10.15 11.09
CA LYS A 414 -9.35 8.75 10.83
C LYS A 414 -8.36 8.18 9.81
N ARG A 415 -7.77 7.03 10.15
CA ARG A 415 -6.78 6.37 9.30
C ARG A 415 -6.94 4.85 9.33
N LEU A 416 -6.50 4.22 8.25
CA LEU A 416 -6.07 2.82 8.28
C LEU A 416 -4.75 2.71 9.04
N PRO A 417 -4.39 1.52 9.55
CA PRO A 417 -3.18 1.30 10.35
C PRO A 417 -1.91 1.29 9.48
N ILE A 418 -1.69 2.37 8.72
CA ILE A 418 -0.52 2.64 7.89
C ILE A 418 0.23 3.79 8.56
N PHE A 419 1.45 3.52 9.01
CA PHE A 419 2.24 4.43 9.81
C PHE A 419 3.52 4.79 9.07
N SER A 420 3.62 6.04 8.64
CA SER A 420 4.88 6.66 8.23
C SER A 420 5.41 7.49 9.38
N PHE A 421 6.67 7.29 9.75
CA PHE A 421 7.26 7.98 10.89
C PHE A 421 8.75 8.26 10.69
N LEU A 422 9.23 9.22 11.48
CA LEU A 422 10.64 9.57 11.62
C LEU A 422 11.09 9.20 13.04
N ILE A 423 12.30 8.68 13.17
CA ILE A 423 12.95 8.46 14.46
C ILE A 423 14.04 9.50 14.63
N TYR A 424 14.06 10.16 15.77
CA TYR A 424 15.10 11.13 16.12
C TYR A 424 16.00 10.57 17.21
N PRO A 425 17.34 10.61 17.07
CA PRO A 425 18.26 10.23 18.15
C PRO A 425 17.98 11.05 19.42
N PRO A 426 17.94 10.46 20.63
CA PRO A 426 17.72 11.20 21.88
C PRO A 426 18.60 12.45 21.96
N PRO A 427 18.10 13.57 22.53
CA PRO A 427 18.93 14.76 22.70
C PRO A 427 20.17 14.40 23.53
N MET A 428 21.36 14.77 23.04
CA MET A 428 22.56 14.63 23.86
C MET A 428 22.42 15.57 25.06
N VAL A 429 22.69 15.04 26.24
CA VAL A 429 23.03 15.89 27.38
C VAL A 429 24.45 16.38 27.09
N ASP A 430 24.59 17.40 26.24
CA ASP A 430 25.82 18.16 26.23
C ASP A 430 25.97 18.74 27.63
N SER A 431 27.00 18.26 28.32
CA SER A 431 27.52 18.79 29.56
C SER A 431 27.31 20.30 29.63
N ILE A 432 26.63 20.72 30.70
CA ILE A 432 26.64 22.08 31.23
C ILE A 432 28.11 22.47 31.41
N ILE A 433 28.75 22.95 30.34
CA ILE A 433 29.97 23.74 30.42
C ILE A 433 29.54 25.13 29.98
N ASN A 434 29.11 25.87 30.99
CA ASN A 434 29.15 27.32 30.99
C ASN A 434 30.52 27.78 30.51
N ASN A 435 30.62 28.23 29.27
CA ASN A 435 31.57 29.27 28.91
C ASN A 435 30.74 30.39 28.30
N GLY A 436 30.55 31.45 29.09
CA GLY A 436 29.63 32.55 28.83
C GLY A 436 30.03 33.41 27.63
N ASP A 437 29.82 32.91 26.42
CA ASP A 437 29.75 33.71 25.21
C ASP A 437 28.35 33.62 24.60
N ASP A 438 27.48 34.49 25.12
CA ASP A 438 26.05 34.61 24.79
C ASP A 438 25.82 35.27 23.41
N ARG A 439 26.74 35.04 22.46
CA ARG A 439 26.67 35.52 21.07
C ARG A 439 26.45 34.40 20.04
N LEU A 440 26.46 33.14 20.47
CA LEU A 440 26.17 31.95 19.64
C LEU A 440 24.82 31.28 19.97
N GLY A 441 23.97 31.94 20.76
CA GLY A 441 22.75 31.38 21.37
C GLY A 441 21.51 31.22 20.47
N ASN A 442 21.61 31.40 19.14
CA ASN A 442 20.43 31.40 18.25
C ASN A 442 20.43 30.34 17.12
N VAL A 443 21.38 29.41 17.09
CA VAL A 443 21.25 28.21 16.23
C VAL A 443 20.92 27.03 17.12
N ARG A 444 19.64 26.88 17.50
CA ARG A 444 19.12 25.55 17.88
C ARG A 444 19.45 24.63 16.70
N ARG A 445 20.52 23.85 16.78
CA ARG A 445 20.85 22.83 15.76
C ARG A 445 19.59 22.01 15.55
N LYS A 446 19.02 22.07 14.34
CA LYS A 446 17.79 21.37 13.98
C LYS A 446 18.08 19.87 14.19
N ARG A 447 17.41 19.25 15.15
CA ARG A 447 17.56 17.81 15.41
C ARG A 447 17.08 17.07 14.17
N HIS A 448 17.98 16.38 13.49
CA HIS A 448 17.66 15.60 12.30
C HIS A 448 17.23 14.16 12.69
N PRO A 449 16.27 13.57 11.97
CA PRO A 449 15.90 12.18 12.19
C PRO A 449 16.96 11.24 11.63
N LEU A 450 17.06 10.02 12.17
CA LEU A 450 17.76 8.92 11.51
C LEU A 450 17.23 8.73 10.08
N HIS A 451 18.12 8.38 9.16
CA HIS A 451 17.75 8.11 7.79
C HIS A 451 16.69 6.98 7.70
N GLY A 452 15.57 7.20 7.00
CA GLY A 452 14.45 6.26 7.01
C GLY A 452 14.77 4.84 6.54
N ARG A 453 15.71 4.67 5.58
CA ARG A 453 16.19 3.35 5.15
C ARG A 453 17.07 2.66 6.20
N PHE A 454 17.79 3.44 7.02
CA PHE A 454 18.60 2.89 8.11
C PHE A 454 17.70 2.28 9.19
N VAL A 455 16.66 3.01 9.60
CA VAL A 455 15.64 2.49 10.54
C VAL A 455 14.99 1.21 10.01
N THR A 456 14.65 1.15 8.72
CA THR A 456 14.13 -0.08 8.09
C THR A 456 15.12 -1.24 8.16
N ILE A 457 16.41 -0.97 7.96
CA ILE A 457 17.46 -2.00 8.05
C ILE A 457 17.63 -2.48 9.48
N LEU A 458 17.55 -1.60 10.49
CA LEU A 458 17.56 -2.04 11.88
C LEU A 458 16.34 -2.90 12.23
N LEU A 459 15.14 -2.54 11.74
CA LEU A 459 13.93 -3.37 11.88
C LEU A 459 14.13 -4.76 11.27
N ASN A 460 14.77 -4.84 10.10
CA ASN A 460 15.06 -6.11 9.43
C ASN A 460 16.14 -6.92 10.17
N ASP A 461 17.31 -6.33 10.39
CA ASP A 461 18.49 -7.05 10.83
C ASP A 461 18.38 -7.46 12.31
N LEU A 462 17.83 -6.60 13.17
CA LEU A 462 17.70 -6.91 14.59
C LEU A 462 16.48 -7.76 14.91
N PHE A 463 15.41 -7.65 14.12
CA PHE A 463 14.08 -8.16 14.50
C PHE A 463 13.36 -8.98 13.43
N GLY A 464 13.88 -9.06 12.21
CA GLY A 464 13.20 -9.73 11.09
C GLY A 464 11.99 -8.97 10.54
N ILE A 465 11.75 -7.73 10.98
CA ILE A 465 10.57 -6.94 10.63
C ILE A 465 10.74 -6.31 9.25
N GLN A 466 9.84 -6.67 8.34
CA GLN A 466 9.83 -6.21 6.95
C GLN A 466 9.00 -4.92 6.84
N ALA A 467 9.68 -3.77 6.94
CA ALA A 467 9.13 -2.44 6.72
C ALA A 467 9.67 -1.83 5.41
N ARG A 468 9.26 -0.60 5.08
CA ARG A 468 9.72 0.11 3.88
C ARG A 468 10.32 1.47 4.20
N GLY A 469 11.51 1.74 3.66
CA GLY A 469 12.18 3.04 3.76
C GLY A 469 12.15 3.80 2.43
N GLY A 470 11.86 5.10 2.46
CA GLY A 470 11.89 5.99 1.28
C GLY A 470 10.68 6.92 1.18
N CYS A 471 10.37 7.41 -0.03
CA CYS A 471 9.29 8.38 -0.28
C CYS A 471 7.93 7.76 -0.66
N ALA A 472 7.81 6.43 -0.59
CA ALA A 472 6.59 5.65 -0.87
C ALA A 472 5.82 6.04 -2.15
N CYS A 473 6.54 6.47 -3.19
CA CYS A 473 5.96 6.92 -4.47
C CYS A 473 4.93 8.06 -4.32
N ALA A 474 5.14 8.95 -3.34
CA ALA A 474 4.28 10.11 -3.07
C ALA A 474 5.14 11.34 -2.69
N SER A 475 6.27 11.53 -3.37
CA SER A 475 7.24 12.60 -3.05
C SER A 475 6.63 14.00 -2.88
N PRO A 476 5.66 14.46 -3.68
CA PRO A 476 5.03 15.77 -3.45
C PRO A 476 4.35 15.88 -2.09
N TYR A 477 3.61 14.85 -1.67
CA TYR A 477 3.04 14.80 -0.32
C TYR A 477 4.14 14.68 0.75
N GLY A 478 5.19 13.90 0.46
CA GLY A 478 6.39 13.83 1.29
C GLY A 478 7.04 15.19 1.53
N ASN A 479 7.08 16.07 0.52
CA ASN A 479 7.59 17.42 0.68
C ASN A 479 6.75 18.24 1.67
N ILE A 480 5.42 18.13 1.61
CA ILE A 480 4.51 18.76 2.59
C ILE A 480 4.80 18.23 4.00
N LEU A 481 4.84 16.90 4.15
CA LEU A 481 5.03 16.23 5.45
C LEU A 481 6.40 16.52 6.10
N LEU A 482 7.43 16.72 5.29
CA LEU A 482 8.79 16.99 5.73
C LEU A 482 9.13 18.49 5.77
N GLY A 483 8.21 19.38 5.35
CA GLY A 483 8.44 20.82 5.28
C GLY A 483 9.49 21.23 4.23
N ILE A 484 9.55 20.50 3.12
CA ILE A 484 10.45 20.76 2.00
C ILE A 484 9.76 21.74 1.05
N ASN A 485 10.27 22.96 1.00
CA ASN A 485 9.80 23.98 0.06
C ASN A 485 10.38 23.76 -1.35
N ASN A 486 9.94 24.57 -2.31
CA ASN A 486 10.37 24.44 -3.70
C ASN A 486 11.90 24.64 -3.88
N ASP A 487 12.50 25.59 -3.17
CA ASP A 487 13.95 25.84 -3.24
C ASP A 487 14.75 24.62 -2.80
N LEU A 488 14.46 24.10 -1.59
CA LEU A 488 15.12 22.91 -1.07
C LEU A 488 14.87 21.69 -1.98
N SER A 489 13.65 21.53 -2.50
CA SER A 489 13.33 20.44 -3.44
C SER A 489 14.16 20.53 -4.73
N LEU A 490 14.42 21.73 -5.25
CA LEU A 490 15.23 21.93 -6.45
C LEU A 490 16.72 21.72 -6.18
N ARG A 491 17.23 22.17 -5.03
CA ARG A 491 18.63 21.91 -4.61
C ARG A 491 18.88 20.41 -4.42
N ILE A 492 17.96 19.69 -3.77
CA ILE A 492 18.00 18.23 -3.69
C ILE A 492 18.02 17.63 -5.09
N ARG A 493 17.11 18.04 -5.99
CA ARG A 493 17.09 17.57 -7.39
C ARG A 493 18.44 17.76 -8.08
N SER A 494 19.09 18.90 -7.92
CA SER A 494 20.41 19.15 -8.51
C SER A 494 21.44 18.14 -8.02
N ALA A 495 21.51 17.87 -6.71
CA ALA A 495 22.40 16.85 -6.17
C ALA A 495 22.07 15.42 -6.67
N LEU A 496 20.79 15.10 -6.89
CA LEU A 496 20.38 13.83 -7.50
C LEU A 496 20.87 13.70 -8.95
N VAL A 497 20.88 14.80 -9.72
CA VAL A 497 21.41 14.83 -11.09
C VAL A 497 22.92 14.57 -11.10
N GLU A 498 23.63 15.03 -10.08
CA GLU A 498 25.06 14.75 -9.86
C GLU A 498 25.34 13.32 -9.35
N GLY A 499 24.28 12.54 -9.09
CA GLY A 499 24.37 11.12 -8.73
C GLY A 499 24.29 10.83 -7.23
N TYR A 500 24.02 11.84 -6.38
CA TYR A 500 23.88 11.66 -4.93
C TYR A 500 22.48 11.19 -4.52
N PHE A 501 22.04 10.01 -4.97
CA PHE A 501 20.68 9.52 -4.68
C PHE A 501 20.40 9.24 -3.20
N GLY A 502 21.43 9.20 -2.35
CA GLY A 502 21.35 9.17 -0.89
C GLY A 502 20.57 10.33 -0.27
N LEU A 503 20.52 11.48 -0.95
CA LEU A 503 19.83 12.69 -0.48
C LEU A 503 18.32 12.67 -0.71
N LYS A 504 17.77 11.61 -1.33
CA LYS A 504 16.32 11.50 -1.54
C LYS A 504 15.60 11.54 -0.20
N PRO A 505 14.66 12.49 0.00
CA PRO A 505 13.83 12.52 1.20
C PRO A 505 13.07 11.21 1.39
N GLY A 506 12.95 10.79 2.64
CA GLY A 506 12.24 9.57 2.97
C GLY A 506 12.02 9.40 4.45
N TRP A 507 11.21 8.40 4.77
CA TRP A 507 10.81 8.03 6.12
C TRP A 507 10.71 6.50 6.19
N THR A 508 10.42 5.98 7.39
CA THR A 508 10.08 4.57 7.58
C THR A 508 8.57 4.42 7.54
N ARG A 509 8.07 3.43 6.82
CA ARG A 509 6.65 3.08 6.74
C ARG A 509 6.44 1.60 7.05
N LEU A 510 5.41 1.33 7.84
CA LEU A 510 4.85 -0.01 8.07
C LEU A 510 3.33 0.06 8.18
N SER A 511 2.69 -1.10 8.24
CA SER A 511 1.25 -1.22 8.42
C SER A 511 0.87 -2.47 9.20
N PHE A 512 -0.20 -2.39 9.99
CA PHE A 512 -0.75 -3.52 10.73
C PHE A 512 -2.02 -4.02 10.06
N ALA A 513 -1.95 -5.13 9.32
CA ALA A 513 -3.15 -5.71 8.75
C ALA A 513 -4.06 -6.29 9.85
N TYR A 514 -5.37 -6.33 9.60
CA TYR A 514 -6.38 -6.84 10.55
C TYR A 514 -6.14 -8.26 11.05
N TYR A 515 -5.32 -9.05 10.34
CA TYR A 515 -5.00 -10.43 10.67
C TYR A 515 -3.66 -10.61 11.40
N VAL A 516 -2.89 -9.54 11.61
CA VAL A 516 -1.65 -9.59 12.42
C VAL A 516 -2.00 -10.03 13.84
N SER A 517 -1.20 -10.94 14.42
CA SER A 517 -1.45 -11.40 15.80
C SER A 517 -1.16 -10.31 16.82
N LYS A 518 -1.71 -10.43 18.03
CA LYS A 518 -1.46 -9.47 19.12
C LYS A 518 0.02 -9.46 19.52
N GLU A 519 0.65 -10.63 19.46
CA GLU A 519 2.06 -10.85 19.77
C GLU A 519 2.96 -10.16 18.74
N GLU A 520 2.70 -10.35 17.44
CA GLU A 520 3.43 -9.66 16.36
C GLU A 520 3.21 -8.14 16.43
N PHE A 521 1.98 -7.69 16.66
CA PHE A 521 1.65 -6.28 16.82
C PHE A 521 2.45 -5.62 17.95
N LYS A 522 2.47 -6.25 19.13
CA LYS A 522 3.23 -5.77 20.29
C LYS A 522 4.74 -5.76 19.98
N PHE A 523 5.26 -6.85 19.44
CA PHE A 523 6.67 -6.99 19.10
C PHE A 523 7.15 -5.91 18.12
N ILE A 524 6.37 -5.61 17.08
CA ILE A 524 6.71 -4.55 16.12
C ILE A 524 6.78 -3.18 16.82
N LEU A 525 5.85 -2.85 17.70
CA LEU A 525 5.88 -1.58 18.45
C LEU A 525 7.05 -1.52 19.42
N ASP A 526 7.35 -2.61 20.12
CA ASP A 526 8.49 -2.71 21.03
C ASP A 526 9.82 -2.51 20.26
N ALA A 527 9.93 -3.07 19.05
CA ALA A 527 11.09 -2.87 18.17
C ALA A 527 11.24 -1.42 17.68
N ILE A 528 10.14 -0.74 17.33
CA ILE A 528 10.18 0.69 16.96
C ILE A 528 10.66 1.54 18.13
N GLU A 529 10.13 1.29 19.34
CA GLU A 529 10.53 2.01 20.54
C GLU A 529 11.98 1.72 20.91
N PHE A 530 12.44 0.48 20.77
CA PHE A 530 13.85 0.13 20.91
C PHE A 530 14.73 0.96 19.96
N ILE A 531 14.39 1.05 18.68
CA ILE A 531 15.16 1.85 17.71
C ILE A 531 15.06 3.34 18.04
N ALA A 532 13.92 3.81 18.55
CA ALA A 532 13.75 5.19 18.97
C ALA A 532 14.71 5.58 20.12
N VAL A 533 14.99 4.63 21.02
CA VAL A 533 15.91 4.84 22.14
C VAL A 533 17.37 4.58 21.75
N TYR A 534 17.66 3.52 21.00
CA TYR A 534 19.02 3.01 20.80
C TYR A 534 19.52 3.01 19.36
N GLY A 535 18.65 3.26 18.38
CA GLY A 535 18.97 3.06 16.96
C GLY A 535 20.20 3.82 16.45
N TYR A 536 20.45 5.02 16.99
CA TYR A 536 21.62 5.83 16.63
C TYR A 536 22.95 5.15 17.01
N ARG A 537 22.97 4.32 18.07
CA ARG A 537 24.18 3.60 18.51
C ARG A 537 24.66 2.57 17.50
N PHE A 538 23.76 2.11 16.62
CA PHE A 538 24.10 1.15 15.58
C PHE A 538 24.73 1.81 14.35
N LEU A 539 24.76 3.15 14.23
CA LEU A 539 25.29 3.84 13.06
C LEU A 539 26.73 3.39 12.73
N SER A 540 27.57 3.21 13.74
CA SER A 540 28.96 2.79 13.56
C SER A 540 29.11 1.41 12.93
N LEU A 541 28.10 0.54 13.03
CA LEU A 541 28.11 -0.80 12.45
C LEU A 541 27.78 -0.82 10.96
N TYR A 542 27.31 0.30 10.40
CA TYR A 542 26.87 0.37 9.01
C TYR A 542 27.61 1.44 8.22
N LYS A 543 27.75 1.20 6.92
CA LYS A 543 28.29 2.15 5.95
C LYS A 543 27.14 2.69 5.10
N PHE A 544 27.04 4.01 4.98
CA PHE A 544 26.09 4.68 4.10
C PHE A 544 26.70 4.99 2.73
N ASP A 545 26.03 4.59 1.66
CA ASP A 545 26.39 4.95 0.29
C ASP A 545 25.56 6.14 -0.21
N TRP A 546 26.23 7.29 -0.32
CA TRP A 546 25.66 8.53 -0.84
C TRP A 546 25.13 8.43 -2.27
N LYS A 547 25.64 7.51 -3.08
CA LYS A 547 25.18 7.32 -4.45
C LYS A 547 23.94 6.47 -4.52
N SER A 548 23.85 5.36 -3.78
CA SER A 548 22.69 4.44 -3.88
C SER A 548 21.62 4.62 -2.81
N SER A 549 21.90 5.38 -1.72
CA SER A 549 21.07 5.43 -0.50
C SER A 549 21.03 4.10 0.29
N ASN A 550 21.94 3.18 0.00
CA ASN A 550 22.02 1.90 0.70
C ASN A 550 22.83 2.01 1.99
N TRP A 551 22.44 1.19 2.97
CA TRP A 551 23.24 0.94 4.17
C TRP A 551 23.68 -0.51 4.15
N THR A 552 24.94 -0.74 4.48
CA THR A 552 25.53 -2.09 4.49
C THR A 552 26.22 -2.33 5.82
N PHE A 553 25.91 -3.46 6.46
CA PHE A 553 26.58 -3.87 7.69
C PHE A 553 28.07 -4.13 7.45
N SER A 554 28.92 -3.64 8.35
CA SER A 554 30.37 -3.74 8.27
C SER A 554 30.89 -4.78 9.26
N LYS A 555 31.08 -6.03 8.79
CA LYS A 555 31.63 -7.13 9.62
C LYS A 555 32.96 -6.78 10.28
N GLN A 556 33.84 -6.10 9.56
CA GLN A 556 35.12 -5.64 10.10
C GLN A 556 34.95 -4.70 11.31
N VAL A 557 34.05 -3.72 11.22
CA VAL A 557 33.83 -2.76 12.31
C VAL A 557 33.13 -3.44 13.49
N ALA A 558 32.24 -4.38 13.19
CA ALA A 558 31.65 -5.26 14.17
C ALA A 558 32.70 -6.07 14.94
N GLU A 559 33.66 -6.70 14.26
CA GLU A 559 34.78 -7.43 14.88
C GLU A 559 35.72 -6.52 15.68
N GLU A 560 36.03 -5.33 15.16
CA GLU A 560 36.84 -4.35 15.88
C GLU A 560 36.15 -3.86 17.16
N LEU A 561 34.83 -3.62 17.10
CA LEU A 561 34.04 -3.22 18.26
C LEU A 561 33.85 -4.38 19.23
N SER A 562 33.64 -5.62 18.78
CA SER A 562 33.49 -6.77 19.66
C SER A 562 34.73 -7.00 20.52
N VAL A 563 35.93 -6.82 19.95
CA VAL A 563 37.21 -6.88 20.67
C VAL A 563 37.36 -5.76 21.71
N VAL A 564 36.76 -4.58 21.47
CA VAL A 564 36.87 -3.41 22.35
C VAL A 564 35.77 -3.34 23.41
N THR A 565 34.61 -3.97 23.17
CA THR A 565 33.39 -3.79 23.99
C THR A 565 32.77 -5.11 24.51
N ASP A 566 33.47 -6.25 24.40
CA ASP A 566 33.00 -7.60 24.81
C ASP A 566 31.61 -7.95 24.23
N VAL A 567 31.37 -7.55 22.97
CA VAL A 567 30.08 -7.71 22.29
C VAL A 567 30.09 -8.96 21.46
N LEU A 568 29.31 -9.96 21.86
CA LEU A 568 29.02 -11.12 21.03
C LEU A 568 28.07 -10.70 19.90
N LEU A 569 28.63 -10.16 18.82
CA LEU A 569 27.93 -10.03 17.54
C LEU A 569 27.87 -11.42 16.91
N GLY A 570 26.88 -12.21 17.36
CA GLY A 570 26.50 -13.48 16.74
C GLY A 570 27.69 -14.36 16.31
N GLU A 571 28.53 -14.78 17.26
CA GLU A 571 29.05 -16.13 17.14
C GLU A 571 27.95 -17.06 17.64
N ASP A 572 27.70 -18.13 16.91
CA ASP A 572 26.91 -19.25 17.37
C ASP A 572 27.19 -19.47 18.85
N VAL A 573 26.20 -19.22 19.72
CA VAL A 573 26.14 -20.00 20.95
C VAL A 573 26.07 -21.43 20.41
N PRO A 574 27.08 -22.28 20.65
CA PRO A 574 26.99 -23.65 20.21
C PRO A 574 25.91 -24.25 21.10
N PHE A 575 24.67 -24.25 20.60
CA PHE A 575 23.70 -25.21 21.05
C PHE A 575 24.34 -26.53 20.66
N LYS A 576 24.89 -27.23 21.66
CA LYS A 576 25.12 -28.67 21.53
C LYS A 576 23.84 -29.21 20.90
N ALA A 577 23.95 -29.67 19.67
CA ALA A 577 22.99 -30.58 19.09
C ALA A 577 23.06 -31.85 19.96
N GLU A 578 22.38 -31.82 21.11
CA GLU A 578 21.76 -33.02 21.59
C GLU A 578 20.67 -33.31 20.57
N ASP A 579 20.93 -34.33 19.77
CA ASP A 579 19.94 -35.11 19.03
C ASP A 579 18.78 -35.43 20.00
N LYS A 580 17.79 -34.54 20.06
CA LYS A 580 16.48 -34.82 20.62
C LYS A 580 15.50 -34.75 19.47
N SER A 581 15.34 -35.91 18.85
CA SER A 581 14.12 -36.29 18.15
C SER A 581 12.93 -36.09 19.10
N ASP A 582 12.32 -34.89 19.06
CA ASP A 582 10.95 -34.54 19.46
C ASP A 582 10.86 -33.04 19.82
N ASN A 583 11.08 -32.15 18.86
CA ASN A 583 10.86 -30.72 19.08
C ASN A 583 9.49 -30.28 18.54
N LYS A 584 8.56 -30.04 19.47
CA LYS A 584 7.45 -29.13 19.21
C LYS A 584 8.02 -27.75 18.82
N PRO A 585 7.43 -27.02 17.86
CA PRO A 585 7.86 -25.66 17.56
C PRO A 585 7.77 -24.80 18.83
N GLU A 586 8.83 -24.05 19.13
CA GLU A 586 8.81 -23.06 20.23
C GLU A 586 7.71 -22.03 19.99
N PRO A 587 7.00 -21.56 21.04
CA PRO A 587 5.98 -20.54 20.88
C PRO A 587 6.57 -19.23 20.33
N ASP A 588 5.85 -18.57 19.43
CA ASP A 588 6.31 -17.31 18.80
C ASP A 588 6.74 -16.22 19.80
N HIS A 589 6.08 -16.17 20.97
CA HIS A 589 6.38 -15.22 22.04
C HIS A 589 7.82 -15.34 22.56
N THR A 590 8.34 -16.57 22.72
CA THR A 590 9.69 -16.78 23.30
C THR A 590 10.79 -16.31 22.34
N LYS A 591 10.55 -16.41 21.02
CA LYS A 591 11.49 -15.89 20.01
C LYS A 591 11.55 -14.36 19.98
N PHE A 592 10.39 -13.71 20.00
CA PHE A 592 10.31 -12.24 19.96
C PHE A 592 10.96 -11.58 21.18
N GLU A 593 10.77 -12.14 22.37
CA GLU A 593 11.44 -11.69 23.60
C GLU A 593 12.96 -11.83 23.48
N THR A 594 13.44 -12.98 23.00
CA THR A 594 14.87 -13.24 22.79
C THR A 594 15.50 -12.22 21.82
N TYR A 595 14.80 -11.84 20.74
CA TYR A 595 15.30 -10.83 19.81
C TYR A 595 15.45 -9.45 20.47
N LEU A 596 14.48 -9.05 21.30
CA LEU A 596 14.53 -7.80 22.06
C LEU A 596 15.64 -7.81 23.12
N GLU A 597 15.81 -8.91 23.85
CA GLU A 597 16.87 -9.06 24.86
C GLU A 597 18.27 -8.97 24.22
N ASN A 598 18.47 -9.67 23.10
CA ASN A 598 19.74 -9.62 22.36
C ASN A 598 20.02 -8.21 21.81
N ALA A 599 19.01 -7.56 21.23
CA ALA A 599 19.15 -6.19 20.74
C ALA A 599 19.51 -5.22 21.88
N ASN A 600 18.89 -5.36 23.06
CA ASN A 600 19.24 -4.58 24.26
C ASN A 600 20.67 -4.82 24.70
N ARG A 601 21.12 -6.07 24.80
CA ARG A 601 22.52 -6.37 25.16
C ARG A 601 23.52 -5.70 24.23
N ILE A 602 23.28 -5.76 22.92
CA ILE A 602 24.14 -5.14 21.91
C ILE A 602 24.09 -3.61 22.00
N ALA A 603 22.90 -3.01 22.16
CA ALA A 603 22.78 -1.56 22.27
C ALA A 603 23.54 -0.97 23.47
N HIS A 604 23.55 -1.68 24.60
CA HIS A 604 24.23 -1.22 25.82
C HIS A 604 25.76 -1.31 25.73
N SER A 605 26.27 -2.21 24.88
CA SER A 605 27.70 -2.35 24.68
C SER A 605 28.24 -1.45 23.56
N LEU A 606 27.39 -0.99 22.64
CA LEU A 606 27.78 -0.03 21.62
C LEU A 606 28.03 1.37 22.20
N PRO A 607 29.00 2.13 21.65
CA PRO A 607 29.31 3.48 22.09
C PRO A 607 28.08 4.42 22.11
N ASN A 608 27.97 5.22 23.16
CA ASN A 608 26.95 6.26 23.27
C ASN A 608 27.40 7.56 22.57
N ASN A 609 27.55 7.50 21.26
CA ASN A 609 28.04 8.56 20.40
C ASN A 609 26.93 8.97 19.43
N ASN A 610 26.58 10.27 19.37
CA ASN A 610 25.63 10.85 18.41
C ASN A 610 26.31 11.88 17.48
N GLN A 611 27.64 11.81 17.33
CA GLN A 611 28.40 12.56 16.34
C GLN A 611 28.17 11.94 14.96
N GLN A 612 28.20 12.79 13.94
CA GLN A 612 28.04 12.37 12.55
C GLN A 612 29.08 11.29 12.22
N ALA A 613 28.61 10.07 11.89
CA ALA A 613 29.48 8.92 11.71
C ALA A 613 30.09 8.88 10.30
N VAL A 614 29.49 9.61 9.35
CA VAL A 614 29.85 9.58 7.93
C VAL A 614 30.28 10.96 7.42
N SER A 615 31.45 11.02 6.79
CA SER A 615 31.93 12.23 6.11
C SER A 615 31.03 12.61 4.93
N ILE A 616 30.63 13.88 4.87
CA ILE A 616 29.89 14.44 3.73
C ILE A 616 30.84 14.53 2.52
N PRO A 617 30.47 14.01 1.34
CA PRO A 617 31.28 14.10 0.14
C PRO A 617 31.54 15.56 -0.28
N GLU A 618 32.72 15.81 -0.85
CA GLU A 618 33.04 17.11 -1.45
C GLU A 618 32.04 17.44 -2.57
N GLY A 619 31.41 18.61 -2.49
CA GLY A 619 30.36 19.05 -3.42
C GLY A 619 28.92 18.80 -2.95
N VAL A 620 28.70 18.02 -1.88
CA VAL A 620 27.37 17.94 -1.24
C VAL A 620 27.20 19.09 -0.26
N ASP A 621 26.19 19.91 -0.53
CA ASP A 621 25.78 20.99 0.36
C ASP A 621 25.23 20.43 1.69
N PRO A 622 25.81 20.77 2.85
CA PRO A 622 25.32 20.27 4.14
C PRO A 622 23.88 20.69 4.45
N ASP A 623 23.40 21.82 3.93
CA ASP A 623 22.08 22.36 4.26
C ASP A 623 20.93 21.57 3.62
N ILE A 624 21.22 20.74 2.61
CA ILE A 624 20.22 19.87 1.97
C ILE A 624 20.12 18.49 2.62
N ILE A 625 20.99 18.19 3.59
CA ILE A 625 20.94 16.94 4.36
C ILE A 625 19.89 17.10 5.46
N ILE A 626 18.74 16.42 5.28
CA ILE A 626 17.60 16.53 6.20
C ILE A 626 17.54 15.38 7.23
N PHE A 627 18.61 14.60 7.37
CA PHE A 627 18.66 13.41 8.22
C PHE A 627 20.03 13.27 8.91
N HIS A 628 20.10 12.44 9.93
CA HIS A 628 21.31 12.12 10.70
C HIS A 628 21.90 10.79 10.21
N ILE A 629 23.23 10.76 10.06
CA ILE A 629 24.04 9.62 9.57
C ILE A 629 25.39 9.50 10.26
#